data_AF-H1W4L3-F1
#
_entry.id   AF-H1W4L3-F1
#
_cell.length_a   1.000
_cell.length_b   1.000
_cell.length_c   1.000
_cell.angle_alpha   90.00
_cell.angle_beta   90.00
_cell.angle_gamma   90.00
#
_symmetry.space_group_name_H-M   'P 1'
#
loop_
_entity.id
_entity.type
_entity.pdbx_description
1 polymer ?
#
loop_
_entity_poly.entity_id
_entity_poly.type
_entity_poly.pdbx_seq_one_letter_code
_entity_poly.pdbx_strand_id
1 'polypeptide(L)'
;MIALLVLSILVVGNFLRDGESNWLEGALLVVVYAIIAIACWYYPNPDVATSNGLEATEVVNITISIDTLQQLQRILSANLVQ
;
A
#
# COMPACT_ATOMS: atom_id res chain seq x y z
N MET A 1 -10.13 2.85 4.14
CA MET A 1 -10.33 1.38 4.13
C MET A 1 -11.28 0.88 5.22
N ILE A 2 -11.05 1.18 6.50
CA ILE A 2 -11.86 0.66 7.62
C ILE A 2 -13.36 0.99 7.48
N ALA A 3 -13.71 2.21 7.06
CA ALA A 3 -15.11 2.59 6.86
C ALA A 3 -15.82 1.75 5.77
N LEU A 4 -15.14 1.37 4.68
CA LEU A 4 -15.70 0.49 3.64
C LEU A 4 -15.91 -0.93 4.18
N LEU A 5 -14.99 -1.43 5.01
CA LEU A 5 -15.14 -2.72 5.69
C LEU A 5 -16.35 -2.72 6.63
N VAL A 6 -16.48 -1.68 7.47
CA VAL A 6 -17.61 -1.56 8.40
C VAL A 6 -18.93 -1.42 7.64
N LEU A 7 -18.96 -0.62 6.56
CA LEU A 7 -20.14 -0.49 5.70
C LEU A 7 -20.53 -1.82 5.05
N SER A 8 -19.56 -2.57 4.54
CA SER A 8 -19.80 -3.90 3.95
C SER A 8 -20.45 -4.85 4.95
N ILE A 9 -19.90 -4.93 6.17
CA ILE A 9 -20.40 -5.81 7.23
C ILE A 9 -21.80 -5.36 7.69
N LEU A 10 -22.05 -4.06 7.79
CA LEU A 10 -23.36 -3.52 8.17
C LEU A 10 -24.43 -3.85 7.13
N VAL A 11 -24.13 -3.65 5.85
CA VAL A 11 -25.07 -3.88 4.74
C VAL A 11 -25.36 -5.38 4.61
N VAL A 12 -24.32 -6.22 4.56
CA VAL A 12 -24.45 -7.68 4.54
C VAL A 12 -25.22 -8.18 5.78
N GLY A 13 -24.86 -7.69 6.96
CA GLY A 13 -25.49 -8.09 8.22
C GLY A 13 -26.96 -7.66 8.31
N ASN A 14 -27.35 -6.54 7.70
CA ASN A 14 -28.74 -6.11 7.66
C ASN A 14 -29.59 -7.03 6.78
N PHE A 15 -29.07 -7.51 5.64
CA PHE A 15 -29.78 -8.48 4.78
C PHE A 15 -29.89 -9.86 5.44
N LEU A 16 -28.82 -10.34 6.08
CA LEU A 16 -28.86 -11.64 6.77
C LEU A 16 -29.81 -11.65 7.97
N ARG A 17 -30.04 -10.48 8.61
CA ARG A 17 -30.95 -10.35 9.76
C ARG A 17 -32.42 -10.36 9.34
N ASP A 18 -32.73 -10.04 8.09
CA ASP A 18 -34.11 -9.98 7.59
C ASP A 18 -34.77 -11.37 7.50
N GLY A 19 -33.99 -12.46 7.53
CA GLY A 19 -34.48 -13.83 7.75
C GLY A 19 -35.20 -14.48 6.56
N GLU A 20 -35.57 -13.69 5.56
CA GLU A 20 -35.98 -14.15 4.23
C GLU A 20 -34.93 -13.75 3.19
N SER A 21 -34.81 -14.51 2.10
CA SER A 21 -33.84 -14.23 1.04
C SER A 21 -34.51 -14.28 -0.31
N ASN A 22 -34.72 -13.11 -0.91
CA ASN A 22 -35.29 -12.98 -2.23
C ASN A 22 -34.21 -12.84 -3.31
N TRP A 23 -34.56 -13.15 -4.56
CA TRP A 23 -33.68 -12.95 -5.72
C TRP A 23 -33.22 -11.49 -5.84
N LEU A 24 -34.07 -10.55 -5.41
CA LEU A 24 -33.77 -9.11 -5.39
C LEU A 24 -32.69 -8.74 -4.37
N GLU A 25 -32.66 -9.40 -3.21
CA GLU A 25 -31.65 -9.13 -2.17
C GLU A 25 -30.29 -9.72 -2.54
N GLY A 26 -30.29 -10.91 -3.15
CA GLY A 26 -29.09 -11.47 -3.74
C GLY A 26 -28.50 -10.57 -4.83
N ALA A 27 -29.34 -10.01 -5.71
CA ALA A 27 -28.90 -9.06 -6.73
C ALA A 27 -28.31 -7.79 -6.12
N LEU A 28 -28.94 -7.27 -5.06
CA LEU A 28 -28.45 -6.07 -4.38
C LEU A 28 -27.12 -6.32 -3.65
N LEU A 29 -26.93 -7.51 -3.06
CA LEU A 29 -25.65 -7.91 -2.47
C LEU A 29 -24.51 -7.92 -3.51
N VAL A 30 -24.79 -8.41 -4.72
CA VAL A 30 -23.82 -8.42 -5.84
C VAL A 30 -23.49 -6.99 -6.29
N VAL A 31 -24.47 -6.09 -6.35
CA VAL A 31 -24.24 -4.67 -6.68
C VAL A 31 -23.36 -3.99 -5.64
N VAL A 32 -23.61 -4.23 -4.35
CA VAL A 32 -22.77 -3.69 -3.25
C VAL A 32 -21.33 -4.19 -3.37
N TYR A 33 -21.15 -5.48 -3.67
CA TYR A 33 -19.82 -6.05 -3.93
C TYR A 33 -19.10 -5.37 -5.10
N ALA A 34 -19.81 -5.11 -6.21
CA ALA A 34 -19.24 -4.41 -7.36
C ALA A 34 -18.80 -2.97 -7.02
N ILE A 35 -19.58 -2.23 -6.24
CA ILE A 35 -19.23 -0.88 -5.79
C ILE A 35 -17.95 -0.91 -4.95
N ILE A 36 -17.81 -1.88 -4.04
CA ILE A 36 -16.61 -2.05 -3.22
C ILE A 36 -15.39 -2.41 -4.08
N ALA A 37 -15.55 -3.29 -5.07
CA ALA A 37 -14.47 -3.67 -5.98
C ALA A 37 -13.94 -2.46 -6.77
N ILE A 38 -14.84 -1.61 -7.28
CA ILE A 38 -14.46 -0.37 -7.98
C ILE A 38 -13.79 0.62 -7.01
N ALA A 39 -14.30 0.75 -5.79
CA ALA A 39 -13.68 1.61 -4.77
C ALA A 39 -12.25 1.14 -4.41
N CYS A 40 -12.03 -0.17 -4.33
CA CYS A 40 -10.70 -0.75 -4.13
C CYS A 40 -9.79 -0.55 -5.37
N TRP A 41 -10.33 -0.61 -6.59
CA TRP A 41 -9.57 -0.37 -7.82
C TRP A 41 -9.07 1.07 -7.93
N TYR A 42 -9.89 2.04 -7.54
CA TYR A 42 -9.51 3.46 -7.51
C TYR A 42 -8.77 3.86 -6.24
N TYR A 43 -8.52 2.94 -5.30
CA TYR A 43 -7.79 3.25 -4.09
C TYR A 43 -6.31 3.47 -4.42
N PRO A 44 -5.74 4.66 -4.18
CA PRO A 44 -4.35 4.95 -4.46
C PRO A 44 -3.42 4.09 -3.61
N ASN A 45 -2.23 3.79 -4.14
CA ASN A 45 -1.26 2.92 -3.47
C ASN A 45 -0.99 3.40 -2.03
N PRO A 46 -0.98 2.50 -1.03
CA PRO A 46 -0.79 2.89 0.37
C PRO A 46 0.59 3.52 0.63
N ASP A 47 1.54 3.34 -0.29
CA ASP A 47 2.89 3.91 -0.24
C ASP A 47 2.91 5.45 -0.28
N VAL A 48 1.94 6.06 -0.99
CA VAL A 48 1.80 7.53 -1.07
C VAL A 48 0.77 8.10 -0.09
N ALA A 49 -0.03 7.22 0.53
CA ALA A 49 -1.15 7.58 1.41
C ALA A 49 -0.93 7.18 2.87
N THR A 50 0.26 6.65 3.21
CA THR A 50 0.63 6.39 4.60
C THR A 50 1.15 7.68 5.24
N SER A 51 0.35 8.26 6.14
CA SER A 51 0.84 9.30 7.06
C SER A 51 1.77 8.75 8.16
N ASN A 52 1.89 7.42 8.24
CA ASN A 52 2.91 6.76 9.04
C ASN A 52 4.05 6.40 8.09
N GLY A 53 5.01 7.31 7.96
CA GLY A 53 6.19 7.11 7.13
C GLY A 53 6.86 5.78 7.49
N LEU A 54 6.82 4.82 6.56
CA LEU A 54 7.88 3.84 6.48
C LEU A 54 9.03 4.49 5.69
N GLU A 55 9.63 5.51 6.30
CA GLU A 55 10.96 5.95 5.94
C GLU A 55 11.95 4.87 6.40
N ALA A 56 12.11 3.80 5.63
CA ALA A 56 13.32 2.96 5.60
C ALA A 56 13.09 1.75 4.68
N THR A 57 12.80 1.99 3.41
CA THR A 57 13.52 1.23 2.38
C THR A 57 13.96 2.25 1.33
N GLU A 58 14.70 3.26 1.80
CA GLU A 58 15.78 3.78 0.98
C GLU A 58 16.68 2.57 0.75
N VAL A 59 16.47 1.87 -0.36
CA VAL A 59 17.53 1.06 -0.95
C VAL A 59 18.66 2.05 -1.09
N VAL A 60 19.59 2.04 -0.13
CA VAL A 60 20.87 2.75 -0.22
C VAL A 60 21.45 2.21 -1.51
N ASN A 61 21.21 2.94 -2.60
CA ASN A 61 21.72 2.58 -3.89
C ASN A 61 23.19 2.95 -3.81
N ILE A 62 24.03 1.96 -3.46
CA ILE A 62 25.49 2.04 -3.38
C ILE A 62 26.07 2.16 -4.80
N THR A 63 25.45 2.98 -5.68
CA THR A 63 26.10 3.44 -6.89
C THR A 63 27.09 4.53 -6.47
N ILE A 64 28.15 4.08 -5.82
CA ILE A 64 29.32 4.88 -5.51
C ILE A 64 29.87 5.33 -6.86
N SER A 65 29.84 6.63 -7.14
CA SER A 65 30.40 7.18 -8.39
C SER A 65 31.87 6.78 -8.46
N ILE A 66 32.35 6.41 -9.65
CA ILE A 66 33.75 5.96 -9.87
C ILE A 66 34.74 6.98 -9.28
N ASP A 67 34.39 8.27 -9.32
CA ASP A 67 35.16 9.38 -8.77
C ASP A 67 35.42 9.24 -7.27
N THR A 68 34.42 8.77 -6.52
CA THR A 68 34.51 8.63 -5.06
C THR A 68 35.37 7.42 -4.66
N LEU A 69 35.38 6.34 -5.46
CA LEU A 69 36.36 5.25 -5.28
C LEU A 69 37.79 5.71 -5.57
N GLN A 70 37.97 6.53 -6.61
CA GLN A 70 39.28 7.12 -6.92
C GLN A 70 39.74 8.07 -5.81
N GLN A 71 38.83 8.85 -5.24
CA GLN A 71 39.13 9.74 -4.11
C GLN A 71 39.54 8.95 -2.86
N LEU A 72 38.84 7.85 -2.57
CA LEU A 72 39.16 6.99 -1.44
C LEU A 72 40.53 6.32 -1.63
N GLN A 73 40.83 5.85 -2.85
CA GLN A 73 42.14 5.28 -3.17
C GLN A 73 43.27 6.31 -3.03
N ARG A 74 43.01 7.58 -3.41
CA ARG A 74 43.98 8.68 -3.21
C ARG A 74 44.26 8.93 -1.73
N ILE A 75 43.23 8.99 -0.89
CA ILE A 75 43.38 9.22 0.55
C ILE A 75 44.14 8.07 1.22
N LEU A 76 43.83 6.83 0.85
CA LEU A 76 44.52 5.66 1.37
C LEU A 76 46.01 5.64 0.98
N SER A 77 46.30 5.97 -0.29
CA SER A 77 47.69 6.05 -0.77
C SER A 77 48.50 7.17 -0.12
N ALA A 78 47.85 8.28 0.25
CA ALA A 78 48.50 9.39 0.94
C ALA A 78 48.83 9.05 2.39
N ASN A 79 47.99 8.26 3.08
CA ASN A 79 48.22 7.83 4.45
C ASN A 79 49.21 6.67 4.60
N LEU A 80 49.39 5.83 3.57
CA LEU A 80 50.38 4.74 3.59
C LEU A 80 51.80 5.18 3.20
N VAL A 81 51.98 6.43 2.74
CA VAL A 81 53.27 7.00 2.32
C VAL A 81 53.82 8.02 3.35
N GLN A 82 53.04 8.36 4.38
CA GLN A 82 53.54 9.04 5.58
C GLN A 82 53.99 8.02 6.63
#